data_AF-A0A6N4V2A0-F1
#
_entry.id   AF-A0A6N4V2A0-F1
#
_cell.length_a   1.000
_cell.length_b   1.000
_cell.length_c   1.000
_cell.angle_alpha   90.00
_cell.angle_beta   90.00
_cell.angle_gamma   90.00
#
_symmetry.space_group_name_H-M   'P 1'
#
loop_
_entity.id
_entity.type
_entity.pdbx_description
1 polymer ?
#
loop_
_entity_poly.entity_id
_entity_poly.type
_entity_poly.pdbx_seq_one_letter_code
_entity_poly.pdbx_strand_id
1 'polypeptide(L)'
;MIPQPPGQPEGKGGLCEESVQSTPETPASTSELTELLTRVEELDSELEQFLTDSPVGPVVKHPLVFSIPHVPHFNALANARLREKQKACAHALETHNWSRFIYLHERPYRPHAFAAISTELTDESYWEHLSSIWTDAENIVQDHTLWTSLLKEPGRLSTRHLMMNDEERKRLDQLPDEVTVYRGVNHGAHDHGMSWTADPAVAHRFALRFGGHGQPQVLTGRVRKSDIIAYLHGRNEDEILLDPEAVTGIVASTTNPAG
;
A
#
# COMPACT_ATOMS: atom_id res chain seq x y z
N MET A 1 44.38 -7.10 -9.72
CA MET A 1 45.14 -5.90 -10.10
C MET A 1 44.36 -5.23 -11.23
N ILE A 2 43.58 -4.22 -10.88
CA ILE A 2 42.59 -3.55 -11.74
C ILE A 2 43.23 -2.24 -12.23
N PRO A 3 43.19 -1.90 -13.53
CA PRO A 3 43.64 -0.59 -13.99
C PRO A 3 42.57 0.47 -13.76
N GLN A 4 43.01 1.63 -13.24
CA GLN A 4 42.22 2.83 -12.99
C GLN A 4 41.95 3.62 -14.28
N PRO A 5 40.79 4.30 -14.40
CA PRO A 5 40.53 5.29 -15.45
C PRO A 5 41.05 6.70 -15.09
N PRO A 6 41.29 7.58 -16.08
CA PRO A 6 41.97 8.86 -15.90
C PRO A 6 41.03 9.99 -15.42
N GLY A 7 41.67 11.03 -14.87
CA GLY A 7 41.08 12.10 -14.07
C GLY A 7 40.18 13.11 -14.79
N GLN A 8 39.39 13.78 -13.96
CA GLN A 8 38.52 14.92 -14.27
C GLN A 8 39.32 16.18 -14.67
N PRO A 9 38.73 17.10 -15.43
CA PRO A 9 38.98 18.52 -15.29
C PRO A 9 37.93 19.20 -14.38
N GLU A 10 38.39 20.05 -13.48
CA GLU A 10 37.56 20.96 -12.69
C GLU A 10 37.03 22.12 -13.55
N GLY A 11 35.76 22.48 -13.36
CA GLY A 11 35.14 23.68 -13.93
C GLY A 11 33.86 24.03 -13.18
N LYS A 12 33.94 25.09 -12.37
CA LYS A 12 32.86 25.67 -11.56
C LYS A 12 31.69 26.20 -12.41
N GLY A 13 30.47 26.07 -11.89
CA GLY A 13 29.39 27.03 -12.15
C GLY A 13 27.98 26.42 -12.20
N GLY A 14 27.09 26.91 -11.33
CA GLY A 14 25.65 26.88 -11.56
C GLY A 14 24.88 25.82 -10.78
N LEU A 15 24.35 26.22 -9.62
CA LEU A 15 23.15 25.63 -9.04
C LEU A 15 22.00 25.77 -10.04
N CYS A 16 21.45 24.64 -10.50
CA CYS A 16 20.07 24.56 -10.96
C CYS A 16 19.48 23.30 -10.32
N GLU A 17 18.74 23.51 -9.23
CA GLU A 17 17.74 22.56 -8.75
C GLU A 17 16.68 22.44 -9.84
N GLU A 18 16.75 21.41 -10.68
CA GLU A 18 15.57 20.97 -11.40
C GLU A 18 14.73 20.12 -10.44
N SER A 19 13.88 20.83 -9.70
CA SER A 19 12.68 20.28 -9.11
C SER A 19 11.93 19.52 -10.19
N VAL A 20 11.87 18.18 -10.07
CA VAL A 20 11.00 17.33 -10.86
C VAL A 20 9.56 17.69 -10.47
N GLN A 21 8.98 18.66 -11.17
CA GLN A 21 7.56 18.94 -11.09
C GLN A 21 6.84 17.74 -11.72
N SER A 22 6.27 16.88 -10.87
CA SER A 22 5.20 15.99 -11.33
C SER A 22 4.13 16.87 -11.95
N THR A 23 3.94 16.79 -13.27
CA THR A 23 2.79 17.42 -13.90
C THR A 23 1.53 16.75 -13.35
N PRO A 24 0.60 17.50 -12.75
CA PRO A 24 -0.68 16.94 -12.39
C PRO A 24 -1.40 16.57 -13.68
N GLU A 25 -2.02 15.39 -13.72
CA GLU A 25 -2.96 15.05 -14.78
C GLU A 25 -4.01 16.15 -14.87
N THR A 26 -4.11 16.81 -16.02
CA THR A 26 -5.09 17.85 -16.23
C THR A 26 -6.47 17.20 -16.13
N PRO A 27 -7.33 17.60 -15.18
CA PRO A 27 -8.69 17.06 -15.12
C PRO A 27 -9.38 17.34 -16.44
N ALA A 28 -10.19 16.38 -16.91
CA ALA A 28 -11.06 16.58 -18.06
C ALA A 28 -11.75 17.94 -17.92
N SER A 29 -11.71 18.74 -18.99
CA SER A 29 -12.37 20.05 -18.98
C SER A 29 -13.85 19.85 -18.63
N THR A 30 -14.48 20.83 -17.99
CA THR A 30 -15.90 20.73 -17.60
C THR A 30 -16.81 20.40 -18.81
N SER A 31 -16.38 20.75 -20.02
CA SER A 31 -17.03 20.40 -21.28
C SER A 31 -16.95 18.90 -21.60
N GLU A 32 -15.75 18.30 -21.52
CA GLU A 32 -15.53 16.88 -21.83
C GLU A 32 -16.22 15.96 -20.81
N LEU A 33 -16.20 16.34 -19.53
CA LEU A 33 -16.92 15.58 -18.50
C LEU A 33 -18.44 15.61 -18.74
N THR A 34 -18.97 16.77 -19.15
CA THR A 34 -20.40 16.90 -19.48
C THR A 34 -20.77 16.06 -20.69
N GLU A 35 -19.92 16.04 -21.72
CA GLU A 35 -20.12 15.17 -22.89
C GLU A 35 -20.18 13.69 -22.49
N LEU A 36 -19.20 13.21 -21.71
CA LEU A 36 -19.16 11.82 -21.26
C LEU A 36 -20.36 11.43 -20.40
N LEU A 37 -20.86 12.33 -19.54
CA LEU A 37 -22.03 12.05 -18.72
C LEU A 37 -23.32 12.01 -19.54
N THR A 38 -23.41 12.73 -20.65
CA THR A 38 -24.62 12.72 -21.50
C THR A 38 -24.63 11.64 -22.57
N ARG A 39 -23.46 11.06 -22.86
CA ARG A 39 -23.27 10.04 -23.88
C ARG A 39 -23.83 8.69 -23.42
N VAL A 40 -24.65 8.08 -24.28
CA VAL A 40 -25.24 6.75 -24.03
C VAL A 40 -24.42 5.70 -24.79
N GLU A 41 -23.84 4.75 -24.07
CA GLU A 41 -23.09 3.61 -24.61
C GLU A 41 -23.38 2.36 -23.79
N GLU A 42 -23.19 1.19 -24.40
CA GLU A 42 -23.09 -0.06 -23.65
C GLU A 42 -21.80 -0.08 -22.81
N LEU A 43 -21.81 -0.85 -21.73
CA LEU A 43 -20.63 -1.01 -20.88
C LEU A 43 -19.56 -1.82 -21.65
N ASP A 44 -18.29 -1.47 -21.49
CA ASP A 44 -17.21 -2.24 -22.11
C ASP A 44 -17.21 -3.68 -21.58
N SER A 45 -17.06 -4.67 -22.47
CA SER A 45 -17.06 -6.09 -22.12
C SER A 45 -16.02 -6.51 -21.07
N GLU A 46 -14.92 -5.75 -20.95
CA GLU A 46 -13.95 -5.94 -19.86
C GLU A 46 -14.53 -5.49 -18.52
N LEU A 47 -15.20 -4.33 -18.48
CA LEU A 47 -15.84 -3.83 -17.26
C LEU A 47 -17.08 -4.65 -16.86
N GLU A 48 -17.82 -5.18 -17.83
CA GLU A 48 -18.98 -6.05 -17.59
C GLU A 48 -18.62 -7.29 -16.75
N GLN A 49 -17.41 -7.84 -16.93
CA GLN A 49 -16.93 -8.98 -16.15
C GLN A 49 -16.71 -8.66 -14.66
N PHE A 50 -16.61 -7.36 -14.32
CA PHE A 50 -16.42 -6.87 -12.96
C PHE A 50 -17.66 -6.15 -12.43
N LEU A 51 -18.79 -6.22 -13.15
CA LEU A 51 -20.08 -5.70 -12.70
C LEU A 51 -20.69 -6.70 -11.70
N THR A 52 -20.96 -6.23 -10.49
CA THR A 52 -21.54 -7.06 -9.42
C THR A 52 -22.53 -6.26 -8.59
N ASP A 53 -23.50 -6.94 -7.97
CA ASP A 53 -24.45 -6.30 -7.07
C ASP A 53 -23.82 -6.00 -5.72
N SER A 54 -24.24 -4.89 -5.10
CA SER A 54 -23.82 -4.49 -3.76
C SER A 54 -24.97 -3.86 -2.98
N PRO A 55 -24.84 -3.66 -1.65
CA PRO A 55 -25.87 -2.99 -0.84
C PRO A 55 -26.24 -1.56 -1.30
N VAL A 56 -25.37 -0.90 -2.10
CA VAL A 56 -25.62 0.43 -2.66
C VAL A 56 -26.05 0.39 -4.14
N GLY A 57 -26.38 -0.80 -4.66
CA GLY A 57 -26.70 -1.05 -6.07
C GLY A 57 -25.56 -1.73 -6.84
N PRO A 58 -25.68 -1.90 -8.17
CA PRO A 58 -24.62 -2.44 -9.01
C PRO A 58 -23.33 -1.63 -8.88
N VAL A 59 -22.18 -2.29 -8.98
CA VAL A 59 -20.86 -1.66 -8.91
C VAL A 59 -19.92 -2.30 -9.92
N VAL A 60 -19.01 -1.52 -10.48
CA VAL A 60 -17.86 -2.03 -11.23
C VAL A 60 -16.63 -1.96 -10.34
N LYS A 61 -15.98 -3.10 -10.10
CA LYS A 61 -14.74 -3.20 -9.32
C LYS A 61 -13.59 -3.74 -10.16
N HIS A 62 -13.23 -3.03 -11.22
CA HIS A 62 -12.15 -3.38 -12.13
C HIS A 62 -10.79 -2.88 -11.60
N PRO A 63 -9.64 -3.57 -11.82
CA PRO A 63 -8.32 -3.13 -11.37
C PRO A 63 -7.95 -1.69 -11.70
N LEU A 64 -8.43 -1.16 -12.82
CA LEU A 64 -8.20 0.22 -13.25
C LEU A 64 -9.39 1.14 -13.02
N VAL A 65 -10.61 0.63 -12.81
CA VAL A 65 -11.82 1.48 -12.78
C VAL A 65 -12.78 0.99 -11.72
N PHE A 66 -12.97 1.80 -10.68
CA PHE A 66 -14.10 1.66 -9.77
C PHE A 66 -15.25 2.60 -10.17
N SER A 67 -16.47 2.06 -10.20
CA SER A 67 -17.71 2.82 -10.34
C SER A 67 -18.68 2.35 -9.28
N ILE A 68 -18.85 3.17 -8.22
CA ILE A 68 -19.59 2.80 -7.01
C ILE A 68 -20.44 4.01 -6.56
N PRO A 69 -21.79 3.95 -6.63
CA PRO A 69 -22.57 2.96 -7.37
C PRO A 69 -22.37 3.09 -8.89
N HIS A 70 -22.75 2.05 -9.63
CA HIS A 70 -22.75 2.03 -11.08
C HIS A 70 -24.19 1.98 -11.61
N VAL A 71 -24.44 2.79 -12.64
CA VAL A 71 -25.69 2.82 -13.41
C VAL A 71 -25.34 2.97 -14.89
N PRO A 72 -26.19 2.52 -15.83
CA PRO A 72 -25.90 2.58 -17.27
C PRO A 72 -25.53 3.98 -17.78
N HIS A 73 -26.02 5.04 -17.14
CA HIS A 73 -25.65 6.42 -17.45
C HIS A 73 -24.16 6.74 -17.25
N PHE A 74 -23.42 5.93 -16.49
CA PHE A 74 -21.98 6.06 -16.29
C PHE A 74 -21.14 5.18 -17.22
N ASN A 75 -21.74 4.42 -18.13
CA ASN A 75 -21.02 3.53 -19.04
C ASN A 75 -19.96 4.29 -19.85
N ALA A 76 -20.35 5.37 -20.54
CA ALA A 76 -19.42 6.13 -21.37
C ALA A 76 -18.22 6.69 -20.57
N LEU A 77 -18.46 7.18 -19.35
CA LEU A 77 -17.42 7.65 -18.45
C LEU A 77 -16.50 6.51 -17.98
N ALA A 78 -17.06 5.38 -17.58
CA ALA A 78 -16.30 4.21 -17.12
C ALA A 78 -15.44 3.64 -18.26
N ASN A 79 -16.01 3.49 -19.45
CA ASN A 79 -15.33 3.03 -20.65
C ASN A 79 -14.18 3.97 -21.05
N ALA A 80 -14.42 5.29 -21.02
CA ALA A 80 -13.39 6.28 -21.32
C ALA A 80 -12.22 6.20 -20.33
N ARG A 81 -12.51 6.11 -19.03
CA ARG A 81 -11.49 5.92 -17.98
C ARG A 81 -10.70 4.64 -18.17
N LEU A 82 -11.35 3.53 -18.52
CA LEU A 82 -10.67 2.27 -18.78
C LEU A 82 -9.65 2.44 -19.91
N ARG A 83 -10.09 2.96 -21.06
CA ARG A 83 -9.22 3.16 -22.23
C ARG A 83 -8.04 4.08 -21.93
N GLU A 84 -8.27 5.19 -21.25
CA GLU A 84 -7.20 6.11 -20.87
C GLU A 84 -6.20 5.48 -19.90
N LYS A 85 -6.68 4.80 -18.85
CA LYS A 85 -5.80 4.14 -17.88
C LYS A 85 -5.04 2.97 -18.51
N GLN A 86 -5.64 2.20 -19.40
CA GLN A 86 -4.94 1.15 -20.16
C GLN A 86 -3.81 1.73 -21.01
N LYS A 87 -4.08 2.83 -21.75
CA LYS A 87 -3.05 3.54 -22.51
C LYS A 87 -1.94 4.08 -21.61
N ALA A 88 -2.30 4.68 -20.47
CA ALA A 88 -1.35 5.22 -19.51
C ALA A 88 -0.50 4.12 -18.86
N CYS A 89 -1.08 2.95 -18.55
CA CYS A 89 -0.36 1.78 -18.04
C CYS A 89 0.65 1.26 -19.07
N ALA A 90 0.23 1.11 -20.34
CA ALA A 90 1.12 0.66 -21.40
C ALA A 90 2.33 1.61 -21.56
N HIS A 91 2.07 2.92 -21.54
CA HIS A 91 3.15 3.92 -21.61
C HIS A 91 4.05 3.91 -20.37
N ALA A 92 3.48 3.74 -19.17
CA ALA A 92 4.25 3.65 -17.94
C ALA A 92 5.17 2.42 -17.92
N LEU A 93 4.69 1.28 -18.44
CA LEU A 93 5.53 0.09 -18.62
C LEU A 93 6.65 0.32 -19.64
N GLU A 94 6.34 0.91 -20.81
CA GLU A 94 7.34 1.20 -21.85
C GLU A 94 8.46 2.14 -21.38
N THR A 95 8.11 3.10 -20.53
CA THR A 95 9.04 4.11 -20.01
C THR A 95 9.64 3.77 -18.65
N HIS A 96 9.36 2.57 -18.12
CA HIS A 96 9.76 2.13 -16.79
C HIS A 96 9.34 3.08 -15.65
N ASN A 97 8.21 3.77 -15.83
CA ASN A 97 7.60 4.60 -14.79
C ASN A 97 6.75 3.74 -13.85
N TRP A 98 7.43 2.96 -13.01
CA TRP A 98 6.83 1.97 -12.10
C TRP A 98 5.82 2.58 -11.13
N SER A 99 6.15 3.73 -10.56
CA SER A 99 5.24 4.45 -9.66
C SER A 99 3.93 4.78 -10.36
N ARG A 100 3.98 5.35 -11.57
CA ARG A 100 2.77 5.64 -12.36
C ARG A 100 1.99 4.37 -12.68
N PHE A 101 2.65 3.30 -13.10
CA PHE A 101 1.99 2.03 -13.39
C PHE A 101 1.21 1.50 -12.17
N ILE A 102 1.83 1.48 -10.99
CA ILE A 102 1.19 1.02 -9.75
C ILE A 102 -0.01 1.91 -9.41
N TYR A 103 0.17 3.23 -9.41
CA TYR A 103 -0.85 4.17 -8.92
C TYR A 103 -1.99 4.47 -9.90
N LEU A 104 -1.89 4.04 -11.16
CA LEU A 104 -3.04 4.00 -12.08
C LEU A 104 -4.07 2.94 -11.67
N HIS A 105 -3.65 1.90 -10.95
CA HIS A 105 -4.53 0.87 -10.42
C HIS A 105 -5.29 1.38 -9.19
N GLU A 106 -6.54 0.93 -9.10
CA GLU A 106 -7.39 1.15 -7.94
C GLU A 106 -6.76 0.55 -6.71
N ARG A 107 -6.97 1.20 -5.57
CA ARG A 107 -6.25 0.95 -4.31
C ARG A 107 -6.12 -0.54 -3.92
N PRO A 108 -7.17 -1.38 -4.00
CA PRO A 108 -7.06 -2.81 -3.68
C PRO A 108 -6.17 -3.61 -4.64
N TYR A 109 -5.93 -3.11 -5.85
CA TYR A 109 -5.17 -3.78 -6.91
C TYR A 109 -3.72 -3.32 -7.03
N ARG A 110 -3.32 -2.28 -6.29
CA ARG A 110 -1.92 -1.81 -6.24
C ARG A 110 -0.90 -2.89 -5.85
N PRO A 111 -1.12 -3.76 -4.83
CA PRO A 111 -0.17 -4.84 -4.55
C PRO A 111 -0.06 -5.86 -5.69
N HIS A 112 -1.13 -6.10 -6.44
CA HIS A 112 -1.11 -6.97 -7.61
C HIS A 112 -0.34 -6.35 -8.77
N ALA A 113 -0.54 -5.05 -9.03
CA ALA A 113 0.22 -4.31 -10.03
C ALA A 113 1.72 -4.28 -9.68
N PHE A 114 2.06 -4.03 -8.41
CA PHE A 114 3.43 -4.10 -7.93
C PHE A 114 4.04 -5.50 -8.13
N ALA A 115 3.32 -6.56 -7.76
CA ALA A 115 3.79 -7.93 -7.94
C ALA A 115 4.13 -8.24 -9.41
N ALA A 116 3.31 -7.75 -10.36
CA ALA A 116 3.51 -7.96 -11.79
C ALA A 116 4.81 -7.35 -12.35
N ILE A 117 5.36 -6.31 -11.72
CA ILE A 117 6.61 -5.65 -12.14
C ILE A 117 7.76 -5.87 -11.15
N SER A 118 7.52 -6.57 -10.04
CA SER A 118 8.42 -6.63 -8.89
C SER A 118 9.82 -7.20 -9.19
N THR A 119 9.93 -8.06 -10.21
CA THR A 119 11.20 -8.64 -10.67
C THR A 119 12.07 -7.65 -11.45
N GLU A 120 11.50 -6.57 -11.98
CA GLU A 120 12.20 -5.53 -12.73
C GLU A 120 12.77 -4.42 -11.82
N LEU A 121 12.41 -4.43 -10.54
CA LEU A 121 12.78 -3.39 -9.59
C LEU A 121 14.17 -3.63 -8.97
N THR A 122 14.93 -2.57 -8.72
CA THR A 122 16.08 -2.63 -7.79
C THR A 122 15.58 -2.87 -6.36
N ASP A 123 16.46 -3.26 -5.44
CA ASP A 123 16.09 -3.47 -4.04
C ASP A 123 15.52 -2.19 -3.41
N GLU A 124 16.14 -1.05 -3.69
CA GLU A 124 15.68 0.27 -3.22
C GLU A 124 14.26 0.55 -3.74
N SER A 125 14.06 0.48 -5.06
CA SER A 125 12.75 0.74 -5.66
C SER A 125 11.71 -0.27 -5.18
N TYR A 126 12.06 -1.54 -4.98
CA TYR A 126 11.15 -2.56 -4.48
C TYR A 126 10.61 -2.19 -3.10
N TRP A 127 11.51 -1.92 -2.16
CA TRP A 127 11.15 -1.67 -0.77
C TRP A 127 10.48 -0.31 -0.57
N GLU A 128 10.89 0.73 -1.30
CA GLU A 128 10.25 2.04 -1.27
C GLU A 128 8.80 1.98 -1.75
N HIS A 129 8.54 1.31 -2.88
CA HIS A 129 7.17 1.14 -3.39
C HIS A 129 6.36 0.24 -2.48
N LEU A 130 6.92 -0.86 -1.95
CA LEU A 130 6.19 -1.75 -1.06
C LEU A 130 5.80 -1.05 0.25
N SER A 131 6.69 -0.22 0.82
CA SER A 131 6.39 0.63 1.99
C SER A 131 5.24 1.61 1.71
N SER A 132 5.28 2.25 0.53
CA SER A 132 4.27 3.19 0.09
C SER A 132 2.89 2.52 -0.11
N ILE A 133 2.85 1.37 -0.79
CA ILE A 133 1.60 0.63 -1.04
C ILE A 133 1.05 0.03 0.26
N TRP A 134 1.91 -0.45 1.17
CA TRP A 134 1.49 -0.95 2.48
C TRP A 134 0.77 0.13 3.28
N THR A 135 1.40 1.30 3.41
CA THR A 135 0.85 2.46 4.15
C THR A 135 -0.46 2.96 3.52
N ASP A 136 -0.57 2.81 2.21
CA ASP A 136 -1.78 3.12 1.47
C ASP A 136 -2.82 1.99 1.51
N ALA A 137 -2.54 0.76 1.91
CA ALA A 137 -3.55 -0.30 1.91
C ALA A 137 -4.64 -0.09 2.98
N GLU A 138 -5.92 -0.35 2.64
CA GLU A 138 -7.04 -0.28 3.61
C GLU A 138 -7.52 -1.66 4.07
N ASN A 139 -7.25 -2.72 3.29
CA ASN A 139 -7.74 -4.07 3.56
C ASN A 139 -6.66 -5.12 3.26
N ILE A 140 -5.59 -5.10 4.05
CA ILE A 140 -4.44 -6.01 3.91
C ILE A 140 -4.86 -7.49 4.04
N VAL A 141 -5.87 -7.77 4.88
CA VAL A 141 -6.34 -9.13 5.15
C VAL A 141 -6.87 -9.83 3.89
N GLN A 142 -7.45 -9.08 2.95
CA GLN A 142 -8.00 -9.63 1.71
C GLN A 142 -6.95 -10.38 0.87
N ASP A 143 -5.72 -9.87 0.84
CA ASP A 143 -4.62 -10.41 0.04
C ASP A 143 -3.44 -10.87 0.91
N HIS A 144 -3.74 -11.44 2.08
CA HIS A 144 -2.73 -11.84 3.07
C HIS A 144 -1.58 -12.66 2.46
N THR A 145 -1.88 -13.68 1.64
CA THR A 145 -0.86 -14.52 1.00
C THR A 145 0.07 -13.71 0.09
N LEU A 146 -0.46 -12.75 -0.67
CA LEU A 146 0.33 -11.89 -1.54
C LEU A 146 1.24 -11.00 -0.68
N TRP A 147 0.70 -10.34 0.34
CA TRP A 147 1.49 -9.52 1.26
C TRP A 147 2.61 -10.32 1.92
N THR A 148 2.32 -11.54 2.41
CA THR A 148 3.33 -12.43 2.99
C THR A 148 4.45 -12.71 1.99
N SER A 149 4.10 -13.03 0.73
CA SER A 149 5.11 -13.31 -0.29
C SER A 149 6.00 -12.10 -0.60
N LEU A 150 5.42 -10.90 -0.72
CA LEU A 150 6.17 -9.68 -1.04
C LEU A 150 7.07 -9.26 0.12
N LEU A 151 6.56 -9.25 1.35
CA LEU A 151 7.34 -8.87 2.53
C LEU A 151 8.45 -9.86 2.87
N LYS A 152 8.34 -11.12 2.40
CA LYS A 152 9.30 -12.20 2.66
C LYS A 152 10.02 -12.67 1.40
N GLU A 153 10.11 -11.83 0.38
CA GLU A 153 10.78 -12.16 -0.89
C GLU A 153 12.22 -12.67 -0.64
N PRO A 154 12.51 -13.97 -0.86
CA PRO A 154 13.78 -14.58 -0.42
C PRO A 154 15.02 -13.89 -0.95
N GLY A 155 14.96 -13.38 -2.20
CA GLY A 155 16.07 -12.68 -2.84
C GLY A 155 16.39 -11.31 -2.23
N ARG A 156 15.51 -10.74 -1.40
CA ARG A 156 15.59 -9.37 -0.89
C ARG A 156 15.58 -9.28 0.64
N LEU A 157 15.58 -10.41 1.35
CA LEU A 157 15.53 -10.44 2.82
C LEU A 157 16.68 -9.66 3.49
N SER A 158 17.89 -9.68 2.89
CA SER A 158 19.05 -8.94 3.39
C SER A 158 18.91 -7.41 3.25
N THR A 159 18.02 -6.94 2.37
CA THR A 159 17.83 -5.52 2.06
C THR A 159 16.49 -4.96 2.56
N ARG A 160 15.71 -5.72 3.34
CA ARG A 160 14.44 -5.28 3.95
C ARG A 160 14.51 -3.96 4.72
N HIS A 161 15.69 -3.58 5.21
CA HIS A 161 15.93 -2.32 5.91
C HIS A 161 15.66 -1.07 5.03
N LEU A 162 15.60 -1.24 3.70
CA LEU A 162 15.25 -0.20 2.73
C LEU A 162 13.75 0.15 2.73
N MET A 163 12.90 -0.66 3.38
CA MET A 163 11.46 -0.36 3.54
C MET A 163 11.21 0.81 4.51
N MET A 164 12.22 1.12 5.32
CA MET A 164 12.19 2.14 6.36
C MET A 164 13.00 3.36 5.94
N ASN A 165 12.67 4.53 6.48
CA ASN A 165 13.56 5.70 6.46
C ASN A 165 14.59 5.64 7.61
N ASP A 166 15.50 6.63 7.68
CA ASP A 166 16.55 6.67 8.70
C ASP A 166 16.01 6.79 10.14
N GLU A 167 14.90 7.49 10.33
CA GLU A 167 14.28 7.68 11.65
C GLU A 167 13.61 6.40 12.14
N GLU A 168 12.94 5.70 11.24
CA GLU A 168 12.33 4.39 11.43
C GLU A 168 13.35 3.31 11.75
N ARG A 169 14.47 3.26 11.01
CA ARG A 169 15.60 2.38 11.32
C ARG A 169 16.16 2.62 12.71
N LYS A 170 16.35 3.89 13.11
CA LYS A 170 16.82 4.25 14.46
C LYS A 170 15.84 3.81 15.54
N ARG A 171 14.53 3.96 15.32
CA ARG A 171 13.50 3.46 16.26
C ARG A 171 13.58 1.95 16.41
N LEU A 172 13.70 1.21 15.31
CA LEU A 172 13.87 -0.24 15.34
C LEU A 172 15.13 -0.65 16.09
N ASP A 173 16.26 0.02 15.86
CA ASP A 173 17.54 -0.26 16.52
C ASP A 173 17.49 -0.05 18.04
N GLN A 174 16.69 0.93 18.49
CA GLN A 174 16.49 1.24 19.92
C GLN A 174 15.61 0.21 20.64
N LEU A 175 14.89 -0.66 19.92
CA LEU A 175 14.10 -1.71 20.55
C LEU A 175 15.01 -2.76 21.22
N PRO A 176 14.58 -3.33 22.36
CA PRO A 176 15.26 -4.48 22.96
C PRO A 176 15.24 -5.70 22.04
N ASP A 177 16.08 -6.70 22.32
CA ASP A 177 16.14 -7.92 21.50
C ASP A 177 14.85 -8.76 21.56
N GLU A 178 14.14 -8.73 22.69
CA GLU A 178 12.77 -9.24 22.83
C GLU A 178 11.83 -8.05 23.03
N VAL A 179 10.90 -7.86 22.10
CA VAL A 179 9.96 -6.73 22.06
C VAL A 179 8.58 -7.22 22.48
N THR A 180 7.96 -6.51 23.43
CA THR A 180 6.52 -6.68 23.69
C THR A 180 5.74 -5.87 22.68
N VAL A 181 4.81 -6.52 21.98
CA VAL A 181 4.03 -5.92 20.91
C VAL A 181 2.54 -6.05 21.18
N TYR A 182 1.78 -5.11 20.64
CA TYR A 182 0.34 -4.99 20.81
C TYR A 182 -0.37 -4.91 19.46
N ARG A 183 -1.59 -5.45 19.37
CA ARG A 183 -2.44 -5.32 18.19
C ARG A 183 -3.89 -5.10 18.61
N GLY A 184 -4.51 -4.06 18.05
CA GLY A 184 -5.92 -3.78 18.25
C GLY A 184 -6.79 -4.56 17.27
N VAL A 185 -7.79 -5.29 17.78
CA VAL A 185 -8.70 -6.11 16.97
C VAL A 185 -10.14 -5.85 17.37
N ASN A 186 -11.09 -6.01 16.44
CA ASN A 186 -12.52 -5.75 16.68
C ASN A 186 -13.44 -6.97 16.44
N HIS A 187 -12.89 -8.10 15.99
CA HIS A 187 -13.66 -9.31 15.65
C HIS A 187 -13.22 -10.58 16.42
N GLY A 188 -12.54 -10.41 17.56
CA GLY A 188 -12.11 -11.50 18.43
C GLY A 188 -10.61 -11.85 18.31
N ALA A 189 -10.16 -12.78 19.16
CA ALA A 189 -8.74 -13.01 19.45
C ALA A 189 -7.96 -13.85 18.40
N HIS A 190 -8.60 -14.27 17.31
CA HIS A 190 -8.00 -15.10 16.26
C HIS A 190 -7.56 -14.28 15.03
N ASP A 191 -6.95 -13.12 15.27
CA ASP A 191 -6.43 -12.27 14.21
C ASP A 191 -4.97 -12.62 13.90
N HIS A 192 -4.70 -12.94 12.63
CA HIS A 192 -3.38 -13.25 12.09
C HIS A 192 -2.82 -12.06 11.29
N GLY A 193 -3.12 -10.82 11.67
CA GLY A 193 -2.59 -9.65 10.98
C GLY A 193 -1.12 -9.35 11.32
N MET A 194 -0.41 -8.81 10.33
CA MET A 194 1.03 -8.50 10.39
C MET A 194 1.36 -7.16 11.07
N SER A 195 0.35 -6.31 11.28
CA SER A 195 0.51 -4.95 11.81
C SER A 195 0.37 -4.93 13.33
N TRP A 196 1.47 -4.65 14.01
CA TRP A 196 1.56 -4.56 15.47
C TRP A 196 2.12 -3.20 15.87
N THR A 197 2.26 -2.93 17.16
CA THR A 197 2.88 -1.72 17.68
C THR A 197 3.58 -2.00 19.00
N ALA A 198 4.60 -1.22 19.35
CA ALA A 198 5.19 -1.25 20.69
C ALA A 198 4.43 -0.36 21.69
N ASP A 199 3.49 0.47 21.25
CA ASP A 199 2.68 1.35 22.09
C ASP A 199 1.27 0.75 22.30
N PRO A 200 0.91 0.34 23.53
CA PRO A 200 -0.44 -0.18 23.81
C PRO A 200 -1.54 0.85 23.52
N ALA A 201 -1.27 2.16 23.65
CA ALA A 201 -2.26 3.20 23.36
C ALA A 201 -2.60 3.27 21.86
N VAL A 202 -1.63 3.01 20.98
CA VAL A 202 -1.87 2.86 19.53
C VAL A 202 -2.81 1.67 19.30
N ALA A 203 -2.50 0.49 19.86
CA ALA A 203 -3.33 -0.70 19.70
C ALA A 203 -4.77 -0.48 20.19
N HIS A 204 -4.96 0.22 21.31
CA HIS A 204 -6.29 0.61 21.79
C HIS A 204 -7.07 1.46 20.78
N ARG A 205 -6.43 2.47 20.14
CA ARG A 205 -7.08 3.28 19.10
C ARG A 205 -7.52 2.44 17.91
N PHE A 206 -6.70 1.47 17.49
CA PHE A 206 -7.06 0.54 16.42
C PHE A 206 -8.22 -0.39 16.79
N ALA A 207 -8.24 -0.94 18.00
CA ALA A 207 -9.34 -1.79 18.48
C ALA A 207 -10.69 -1.04 18.47
N LEU A 208 -10.67 0.26 18.77
CA LEU A 208 -11.87 1.11 18.84
C LEU A 208 -12.20 1.85 17.53
N ARG A 209 -11.42 1.66 16.46
CA ARG A 209 -11.52 2.45 15.21
C ARG A 209 -12.89 2.41 14.53
N PHE A 210 -13.68 1.37 14.78
CA PHE A 210 -15.05 1.23 14.27
C PHE A 210 -16.12 1.56 15.32
N GLY A 211 -15.84 2.49 16.23
CA GLY A 211 -16.79 2.95 17.25
C GLY A 211 -17.13 1.91 18.32
N GLY A 212 -16.29 0.90 18.51
CA GLY A 212 -16.53 -0.21 19.45
C GLY A 212 -17.67 -1.14 19.03
N HIS A 213 -18.19 -1.02 17.80
CA HIS A 213 -19.14 -1.97 17.24
C HIS A 213 -18.40 -3.29 16.95
N GLY A 214 -18.44 -4.22 17.91
CA GLY A 214 -17.74 -5.51 17.83
C GLY A 214 -17.31 -6.01 19.22
N GLN A 215 -16.22 -6.77 19.27
CA GLN A 215 -15.56 -7.19 20.51
C GLN A 215 -14.14 -6.61 20.51
N PRO A 216 -13.98 -5.33 20.87
CA PRO A 216 -12.69 -4.66 20.80
C PRO A 216 -11.73 -5.23 21.86
N GLN A 217 -10.62 -5.77 21.39
CA GLN A 217 -9.58 -6.41 22.20
C GLN A 217 -8.21 -5.86 21.84
N VAL A 218 -7.31 -5.85 22.81
CA VAL A 218 -5.87 -5.68 22.56
C VAL A 218 -5.20 -7.03 22.78
N LEU A 219 -4.58 -7.52 21.72
CA LEU A 219 -3.69 -8.66 21.77
C LEU A 219 -2.31 -8.17 22.23
N THR A 220 -1.71 -8.86 23.19
CA THR A 220 -0.33 -8.63 23.63
C THR A 220 0.47 -9.88 23.35
N GLY A 221 1.64 -9.72 22.74
CA GLY A 221 2.56 -10.82 22.46
C GLY A 221 4.01 -10.39 22.56
N ARG A 222 4.92 -11.33 22.29
CA ARG A 222 6.36 -11.08 22.27
C ARG A 222 6.97 -11.56 20.96
N VAL A 223 7.89 -10.78 20.41
CA VAL A 223 8.61 -11.06 19.18
C VAL A 223 10.09 -10.74 19.36
N ARG A 224 10.98 -11.47 18.68
CA ARG A 224 12.39 -11.08 18.64
C ARG A 224 12.56 -9.93 17.65
N LYS A 225 13.41 -8.95 17.98
CA LYS A 225 13.73 -7.84 17.07
C LYS A 225 14.23 -8.32 15.70
N SER A 226 14.93 -9.46 15.65
CA SER A 226 15.38 -10.08 14.40
C SER A 226 14.23 -10.51 13.48
N ASP A 227 13.05 -10.80 14.04
CA ASP A 227 11.89 -11.31 13.32
C ASP A 227 10.95 -10.17 12.88
N ILE A 228 11.25 -8.92 13.24
CA ILE A 228 10.57 -7.71 12.75
C ILE A 228 10.98 -7.44 11.29
N ILE A 229 9.99 -7.22 10.43
CA ILE A 229 10.20 -6.91 9.00
C ILE A 229 10.51 -5.42 8.83
N ALA A 230 9.68 -4.55 9.41
CA ALA A 230 9.84 -3.11 9.35
C ALA A 230 9.22 -2.41 10.57
N TYR A 231 9.70 -1.21 10.86
CA TYR A 231 9.08 -0.26 11.78
C TYR A 231 8.63 0.96 10.95
N LEU A 232 7.33 1.20 10.80
CA LEU A 232 6.79 2.31 10.03
C LEU A 232 6.19 3.35 10.97
N HIS A 233 6.72 4.57 10.93
CA HIS A 233 6.25 5.69 11.74
C HIS A 233 5.45 6.71 10.92
N GLY A 234 5.26 6.47 9.63
CA GLY A 234 4.37 7.26 8.79
C GLY A 234 3.00 7.47 9.46
N ARG A 235 2.50 8.71 9.43
CA ARG A 235 1.17 9.10 9.96
C ARG A 235 0.98 8.96 11.49
N ASN A 236 2.05 8.90 12.29
CA ASN A 236 2.01 8.74 13.75
C ASN A 236 1.36 7.42 14.22
N GLU A 237 1.50 6.36 13.42
CA GLU A 237 0.87 5.06 13.71
C GLU A 237 1.80 4.10 14.49
N ASP A 238 3.11 4.38 14.62
CA ASP A 238 4.09 3.55 15.36
C ASP A 238 3.92 2.04 15.06
N GLU A 239 3.90 1.70 13.78
CA GLU A 239 3.59 0.37 13.26
C GLU A 239 4.84 -0.51 13.21
N ILE A 240 4.70 -1.75 13.67
CA ILE A 240 5.69 -2.83 13.56
C ILE A 240 5.10 -3.89 12.63
N LEU A 241 5.69 -4.04 11.45
CA LEU A 241 5.37 -5.13 10.53
C LEU A 241 6.17 -6.36 10.93
N LEU A 242 5.48 -7.48 11.08
CA LEU A 242 6.08 -8.76 11.41
C LEU A 242 5.26 -9.91 10.83
N ASP A 243 5.87 -11.09 10.79
CA ASP A 243 5.13 -12.33 10.52
C ASP A 243 4.32 -12.71 11.76
N PRO A 244 2.98 -12.84 11.68
CA PRO A 244 2.14 -13.23 12.82
C PRO A 244 2.61 -14.52 13.51
N GLU A 245 3.20 -15.46 12.75
CA GLU A 245 3.73 -16.72 13.30
C GLU A 245 4.97 -16.52 14.19
N ALA A 246 5.65 -15.37 14.08
CA ALA A 246 6.79 -15.03 14.93
C ALA A 246 6.38 -14.51 16.32
N VAL A 247 5.10 -14.19 16.53
CA VAL A 247 4.60 -13.67 17.81
C VAL A 247 4.25 -14.83 18.74
N THR A 248 4.83 -14.81 19.94
CA THR A 248 4.64 -15.84 20.95
C THR A 248 3.91 -15.31 22.17
N GLY A 249 3.28 -16.21 22.93
CA GLY A 249 2.63 -15.88 24.20
C GLY A 249 1.47 -14.90 24.06
N ILE A 250 0.72 -14.97 22.95
CA ILE A 250 -0.39 -14.06 22.68
C ILE A 250 -1.46 -14.21 23.75
N VAL A 251 -1.79 -13.11 24.41
CA VAL A 251 -2.91 -12.98 25.36
C VAL A 251 -3.85 -11.87 24.89
N ALA A 252 -5.15 -12.09 25.02
CA ALA A 252 -6.16 -11.09 24.69
C ALA A 252 -6.65 -10.39 25.96
N SER A 253 -6.66 -9.06 25.95
CA SER A 253 -7.30 -8.25 26.97
C SER A 253 -8.50 -7.52 26.38
N THR A 254 -9.62 -7.53 27.10
CA THR A 254 -10.81 -6.79 26.66
C THR A 254 -10.56 -5.30 26.89
N THR A 255 -10.81 -4.48 25.87
CA THR A 255 -10.81 -3.04 26.07
C THR A 255 -12.12 -2.68 26.76
N ASN A 256 -12.06 -2.29 28.05
CA ASN A 256 -13.26 -1.80 28.73
C ASN A 256 -13.62 -0.45 28.08
N PRO A 257 -14.83 -0.27 27.52
CA PRO A 257 -15.17 0.97 26.82
C PRO A 257 -15.43 2.17 27.76
N ALA A 258 -15.00 2.11 29.02
CA ALA A 258 -15.17 3.20 29.98
C ALA A 258 -14.04 3.21 31.03
N GLY A 259 -13.24 4.26 30.97
CA GLY A 259 -12.30 4.76 31.97
C GLY A 259 -12.04 6.22 31.68
#